data_AF-A0A6V7Y2C4-F1
#
_entry.id   AF-A0A6V7Y2C4-F1
#
_cell.length_a   1.000
_cell.length_b   1.000
_cell.length_c   1.000
_cell.angle_alpha   90.00
_cell.angle_beta   90.00
_cell.angle_gamma   90.00
#
_symmetry.space_group_name_H-M   'P 1'
#
loop_
_entity.id
_entity.type
_entity.pdbx_description
1 polymer ?
#
loop_
_entity_poly.entity_id
_entity_poly.type
_entity_poly.pdbx_seq_one_letter_code
_entity_poly.pdbx_strand_id
1 'polypeptide(L)'
;MTGANMSGDLKDPQRSIPSGTVAATLTTSFIYVALAILFGQFFVIKTEKSLDGSLVVASLSWPSPWVVIVGSFLSTFGAALQCLCSAPRLLQSIAKDNVIPMLSPFARVTKNNEPFLGLLITTFIAELAILLGAVDAIAEVLDFFFLMCYAFVNLICALHSLMGAPNWRPRFKYYHWSLSLAGAFLCFFIMFASCWYYALIACALTGTIYKYVEWKGAKQEWGDGLRGLALTTAQYSLMKVEDKDPHPKNWR
;
A
#
# COMPACT_ATOMS: atom_id res chain seq x y z
N MET A 1 5.44 -0.13 -3.33
CA MET A 1 4.52 0.50 -4.31
C MET A 1 5.20 1.58 -5.16
N THR A 2 6.25 2.24 -4.67
CA THR A 2 6.98 3.30 -5.40
C THR A 2 7.41 2.94 -6.83
N GLY A 3 7.82 1.69 -7.08
CA GLY A 3 8.22 1.24 -8.42
C GLY A 3 7.09 1.29 -9.47
N ALA A 4 5.83 1.33 -9.06
CA ALA A 4 4.68 1.45 -9.96
C ALA A 4 4.23 2.91 -10.19
N ASN A 5 4.66 3.86 -9.36
CA ASN A 5 4.22 5.26 -9.45
C ASN A 5 4.68 5.95 -10.75
N MET A 6 5.75 5.44 -11.38
CA MET A 6 6.29 5.94 -12.65
C MET A 6 6.02 4.97 -13.82
N SER A 7 4.98 4.14 -13.73
CA SER A 7 4.69 3.12 -14.74
C SER A 7 4.45 3.72 -16.15
N GLY A 8 4.00 4.97 -16.24
CA GLY A 8 3.76 5.67 -17.51
C GLY A 8 5.02 6.06 -18.26
N ASP A 9 6.16 6.19 -17.56
CA ASP A 9 7.43 6.66 -18.14
C ASP A 9 8.39 5.50 -18.47
N LEU A 10 8.02 4.26 -18.15
CA LEU A 10 8.85 3.08 -18.38
C LEU A 10 8.72 2.59 -19.83
N LYS A 11 9.86 2.30 -20.47
CA LYS A 11 9.92 1.70 -21.82
C LYS A 11 9.19 0.36 -21.91
N ASP A 12 9.33 -0.48 -20.87
CA ASP A 12 8.58 -1.74 -20.72
C ASP A 12 8.17 -1.92 -19.25
N PRO A 13 6.96 -1.45 -18.87
CA PRO A 13 6.46 -1.55 -17.51
C PRO A 13 6.22 -3.00 -17.06
N GLN A 14 5.83 -3.89 -17.98
CA GLN A 14 5.43 -5.27 -17.65
C GLN A 14 6.62 -6.09 -17.15
N ARG A 15 7.83 -5.85 -17.69
CA ARG A 15 9.05 -6.50 -17.23
C ARG A 15 9.77 -5.74 -16.13
N SER A 16 9.80 -4.40 -16.21
CA SER A 16 10.61 -3.58 -15.31
C SER A 16 10.03 -3.51 -13.89
N ILE A 17 8.70 -3.43 -13.75
CA ILE A 17 8.06 -3.31 -12.43
C ILE A 17 8.30 -4.57 -11.58
N PRO A 18 8.04 -5.82 -12.06
CA PRO A 18 8.27 -7.01 -11.25
C PRO A 18 9.75 -7.22 -10.92
N SER A 19 10.64 -7.09 -11.91
CA SER A 19 12.07 -7.31 -11.70
C SER A 19 12.68 -6.29 -10.76
N GLY A 20 12.34 -5.00 -10.94
CA GLY A 20 12.84 -3.92 -10.09
C GLY A 20 12.34 -4.03 -8.65
N THR A 21 11.05 -4.32 -8.47
CA THR A 21 10.46 -4.45 -7.13
C THR A 21 11.06 -5.61 -6.35
N VAL A 22 11.18 -6.80 -6.96
CA VAL A 22 11.76 -7.98 -6.30
C VAL A 22 13.24 -7.76 -5.98
N ALA A 23 14.02 -7.22 -6.92
CA ALA A 23 15.44 -6.95 -6.68
C ALA A 23 15.64 -5.92 -5.55
N ALA A 24 14.84 -4.86 -5.52
CA ALA A 24 14.89 -3.86 -4.46
C ALA A 24 14.55 -4.48 -3.09
N THR A 25 13.47 -5.26 -2.99
CA THR A 25 13.08 -5.92 -1.73
C THR A 25 14.13 -6.90 -1.23
N LEU A 26 14.73 -7.70 -2.12
CA LEU A 26 15.79 -8.64 -1.73
C LEU A 26 17.05 -7.89 -1.26
N THR A 27 17.43 -6.82 -1.96
CA THR A 27 18.60 -6.01 -1.59
C THR A 27 18.42 -5.36 -0.23
N THR A 28 17.27 -4.73 0.03
CA THR A 28 17.01 -4.10 1.34
C THR A 28 16.90 -5.12 2.46
N SER A 29 16.25 -6.27 2.21
CA SER A 29 16.15 -7.35 3.19
C SER A 29 17.52 -7.92 3.56
N PHE A 30 18.39 -8.12 2.56
CA PHE A 30 19.77 -8.55 2.80
C PHE A 30 20.54 -7.54 3.64
N ILE A 31 20.44 -6.25 3.31
CA ILE A 31 21.11 -5.17 4.07
C ILE A 31 20.59 -5.15 5.52
N TYR A 32 19.28 -5.23 5.74
CA TYR A 32 18.71 -5.23 7.11
C TYR A 32 19.16 -6.44 7.93
N VAL A 33 19.15 -7.65 7.36
CA VAL A 33 19.60 -8.86 8.06
C VAL A 33 21.11 -8.80 8.35
N ALA A 34 21.92 -8.36 7.37
CA ALA A 34 23.36 -8.20 7.57
C ALA A 34 23.67 -7.20 8.67
N LEU A 35 23.00 -6.03 8.67
CA LEU A 35 23.15 -5.04 9.73
C LEU A 35 22.70 -5.56 11.09
N ALA A 36 21.58 -6.30 11.16
CA ALA A 36 21.10 -6.88 12.41
C ALA A 36 22.11 -7.88 13.02
N ILE A 37 22.73 -8.73 12.19
CA ILE A 37 23.76 -9.68 12.63
C ILE A 37 25.02 -8.94 13.08
N LEU A 38 25.52 -7.99 12.29
CA LEU A 38 26.70 -7.21 12.64
C LEU A 38 26.48 -6.44 13.95
N PHE A 39 25.38 -5.70 14.07
CA PHE A 39 25.04 -5.00 15.30
C PHE A 39 24.87 -5.94 16.48
N GLY A 40 24.22 -7.09 16.31
CA GLY A 40 24.10 -8.11 17.35
C GLY A 40 25.45 -8.60 17.87
N GLN A 41 26.45 -8.77 16.99
CA GLN A 41 27.81 -9.17 17.39
C GLN A 41 28.60 -8.03 18.04
N PHE A 42 28.48 -6.80 17.55
CA PHE A 42 29.23 -5.65 18.07
C PHE A 42 28.65 -5.07 19.37
N PHE A 43 27.33 -5.12 19.59
CA PHE A 43 26.68 -4.48 20.74
C PHE A 43 26.74 -5.27 22.03
N VAL A 44 26.85 -6.60 21.98
CA VAL A 44 27.06 -7.43 23.19
C VAL A 44 28.36 -7.05 23.92
N ILE A 45 29.30 -6.38 23.24
CA ILE A 45 30.64 -6.05 23.73
C ILE A 45 30.72 -4.63 24.35
N LYS A 46 29.74 -3.74 24.15
CA LYS A 46 29.85 -2.30 24.48
C LYS A 46 28.90 -1.77 25.56
N THR A 47 28.07 -2.62 26.18
CA THR A 47 27.00 -2.26 27.14
C THR A 47 27.50 -1.76 28.52
N GLU A 48 28.79 -1.43 28.69
CA GLU A 48 29.30 -0.86 29.95
C GLU A 48 29.47 0.67 29.95
N LYS A 49 29.27 1.37 28.82
CA LYS A 49 29.35 2.83 28.80
C LYS A 49 28.07 3.44 28.23
N SER A 50 27.31 4.09 29.12
CA SER A 50 26.19 4.96 28.79
C SER A 50 26.61 5.90 27.66
N LEU A 51 26.02 5.70 26.47
CA LEU A 51 26.33 6.49 25.29
C LEU A 51 25.80 7.90 25.49
N ASP A 52 26.71 8.86 25.44
CA ASP A 52 26.54 10.28 25.74
C ASP A 52 25.69 11.01 24.67
N GLY A 53 24.39 10.68 24.59
CA GLY A 53 23.40 11.32 23.72
C GLY A 53 23.61 11.17 22.21
N SER A 54 24.65 10.46 21.77
CA SER A 54 24.97 10.28 20.34
C SER A 54 24.27 9.06 19.72
N LEU A 55 23.94 9.16 18.43
CA LEU A 55 23.31 8.08 17.68
C LEU A 55 24.24 6.85 17.71
N VAL A 56 23.77 5.77 18.32
CA VAL A 56 24.60 4.58 18.60
C VAL A 56 25.22 4.02 17.32
N VAL A 57 24.45 3.99 16.23
CA VAL A 57 24.90 3.56 14.90
C VAL A 57 25.99 4.48 14.32
N ALA A 58 25.92 5.79 14.59
CA ALA A 58 26.93 6.73 14.11
C ALA A 58 28.30 6.49 14.77
N SER A 59 28.32 6.02 16.02
CA SER A 59 29.58 5.72 16.72
C SER A 59 30.38 4.56 16.11
N LEU A 60 29.75 3.70 15.31
CA LEU A 60 30.39 2.58 14.61
C LEU A 60 30.85 2.97 13.20
N SER A 61 30.48 4.15 12.72
CA SER A 61 30.74 4.53 11.33
C SER A 61 32.16 5.02 11.09
N TRP A 62 32.73 4.58 9.97
CA TRP A 62 34.01 5.06 9.42
C TRP A 62 33.74 5.86 8.14
N PRO A 63 34.42 6.98 7.87
CA PRO A 63 35.56 7.56 8.59
C PRO A 63 35.20 8.50 9.76
N SER A 64 33.95 8.95 9.89
CA SER A 64 33.52 9.85 10.96
C SER A 64 32.02 9.68 11.25
N PRO A 65 31.57 9.80 12.53
CA PRO A 65 30.15 9.74 12.92
C PRO A 65 29.23 10.69 12.14
N TRP A 66 29.77 11.83 11.70
CA TRP A 66 29.03 12.84 10.93
C TRP A 66 28.50 12.31 9.60
N VAL A 67 29.13 11.29 9.01
CA VAL A 67 28.67 10.69 7.75
C VAL A 67 27.28 10.09 7.92
N VAL A 68 27.04 9.37 9.01
CA VAL A 68 25.72 8.77 9.30
C VAL A 68 24.71 9.84 9.69
N ILE A 69 25.11 10.84 10.47
CA ILE A 69 24.21 11.92 10.91
C ILE A 69 23.74 12.74 9.70
N VAL A 70 24.65 13.23 8.86
CA VAL A 70 24.30 14.02 7.68
C VAL A 70 23.58 13.16 6.64
N GLY A 71 24.04 11.93 6.43
CA GLY A 71 23.41 11.00 5.49
C GLY A 71 21.97 10.64 5.86
N SER A 72 21.72 10.33 7.13
CA SER A 72 20.36 10.05 7.62
C SER A 72 19.45 11.26 7.55
N PHE A 73 19.96 12.47 7.84
CA PHE A 73 19.20 13.71 7.68
C PHE A 73 18.79 13.96 6.23
N LEU A 74 19.74 13.93 5.28
CA LEU A 74 19.47 14.13 3.86
C LEU A 74 18.53 13.04 3.29
N SER A 75 18.72 11.79 3.70
CA SER A 75 17.87 10.67 3.29
C SER A 75 16.43 10.86 3.80
N THR A 76 16.25 11.23 5.07
CA THR A 76 14.92 11.44 5.67
C THR A 76 14.23 12.64 5.05
N PHE A 77 14.97 13.72 4.79
CA PHE A 77 14.45 14.90 4.11
C PHE A 77 13.98 14.58 2.67
N GLY A 78 14.77 13.81 1.92
CA GLY A 78 14.40 13.35 0.58
C GLY A 78 13.15 12.47 0.58
N ALA A 79 13.05 11.53 1.52
CA ALA A 79 11.86 10.68 1.68
C ALA A 79 10.62 11.51 2.05
N ALA A 80 10.75 12.49 2.95
CA ALA A 80 9.65 13.38 3.33
C ALA A 80 9.16 14.21 2.12
N LEU A 81 10.06 14.79 1.32
CA LEU A 81 9.70 15.50 0.10
C LEU A 81 8.97 14.60 -0.90
N GLN A 82 9.45 13.37 -1.09
CA GLN A 82 8.80 12.41 -1.96
C GLN A 82 7.36 12.12 -1.50
N CYS A 83 7.14 11.88 -0.21
CA CYS A 83 5.81 11.65 0.36
C CYS A 83 4.90 12.87 0.20
N LEU A 84 5.44 14.08 0.44
CA LEU A 84 4.70 15.33 0.31
C LEU A 84 4.24 15.61 -1.12
N CYS A 85 5.00 15.20 -2.13
CA CYS A 85 4.61 15.31 -3.54
C CYS A 85 3.70 14.17 -4.01
N SER A 86 3.89 12.95 -3.48
CA SER A 86 3.18 11.75 -3.95
C SER A 86 1.75 11.66 -3.41
N ALA A 87 1.53 11.99 -2.14
CA ALA A 87 0.21 11.85 -1.51
C ALA A 87 -0.88 12.76 -2.14
N PRO A 88 -0.63 14.06 -2.43
CA PRO A 88 -1.60 14.91 -3.12
C PRO A 88 -2.00 14.40 -4.50
N ARG A 89 -1.04 13.81 -5.24
CA ARG A 89 -1.26 13.26 -6.58
C ARG A 89 -2.13 11.99 -6.52
N LEU A 90 -1.91 11.14 -5.52
CA LEU A 90 -2.79 9.99 -5.29
C LEU A 90 -4.23 10.43 -4.95
N LEU A 91 -4.38 11.40 -4.05
CA LEU A 91 -5.69 11.95 -3.69
C LEU A 91 -6.39 12.58 -4.90
N GLN A 92 -5.65 13.31 -5.74
CA GLN A 92 -6.15 13.92 -6.96
C GLN A 92 -6.61 12.86 -7.98
N SER A 93 -5.86 11.77 -8.17
CA SER A 93 -6.27 10.68 -9.07
C SER A 93 -7.59 10.05 -8.61
N ILE A 94 -7.72 9.77 -7.31
CA ILE A 94 -8.97 9.25 -6.73
C ILE A 94 -10.14 10.24 -6.94
N ALA A 95 -9.89 11.54 -6.80
CA ALA A 95 -10.91 12.56 -7.01
C ALA A 95 -11.34 12.69 -8.48
N LYS A 96 -10.44 12.46 -9.44
CA LYS A 96 -10.75 12.48 -10.88
C LYS A 96 -11.66 11.31 -11.30
N ASP A 97 -11.52 10.16 -10.65
CA ASP A 97 -12.31 8.97 -10.92
C ASP A 97 -13.78 9.11 -10.45
N ASN A 98 -14.14 10.22 -9.77
CA ASN A 98 -15.49 10.53 -9.28
C ASN A 98 -16.15 9.44 -8.41
N VAL A 99 -15.36 8.53 -7.85
CA VAL A 99 -15.82 7.41 -7.01
C VAL A 99 -16.46 7.92 -5.70
N ILE A 100 -15.91 9.01 -5.14
CA ILE A 100 -16.39 9.65 -3.91
C ILE A 100 -16.69 11.13 -4.20
N PRO A 101 -17.96 11.52 -4.36
CA PRO A 101 -18.33 12.90 -4.73
C PRO A 101 -17.82 13.98 -3.76
N MET A 102 -17.66 13.63 -2.48
CA MET A 102 -17.10 14.53 -1.45
C MET A 102 -15.65 14.94 -1.74
N LEU A 103 -14.89 14.11 -2.48
CA LEU A 103 -13.51 14.39 -2.86
C LEU A 103 -13.38 15.19 -4.16
N SER A 104 -14.49 15.50 -4.85
CA SER A 104 -14.47 16.25 -6.12
C SER A 104 -13.72 17.59 -6.10
N PRO A 105 -13.64 18.37 -4.98
CA PRO A 105 -12.82 19.58 -4.96
C PRO A 105 -11.33 19.31 -5.18
N PHE A 106 -10.82 18.14 -4.78
CA PHE A 106 -9.41 17.76 -4.92
C PHE A 106 -9.01 17.37 -6.35
N ALA A 107 -9.98 17.23 -7.26
CA ALA A 107 -9.69 16.99 -8.67
C ALA A 107 -9.12 18.24 -9.38
N ARG A 108 -9.32 19.44 -8.80
CA ARG A 108 -8.87 20.72 -9.38
C ARG A 108 -7.35 20.84 -9.34
N VAL A 109 -6.77 21.23 -10.48
CA VAL A 109 -5.34 21.52 -10.62
C VAL A 109 -5.09 22.99 -10.91
N THR A 110 -3.90 23.44 -10.54
CA THR A 110 -3.35 24.73 -10.97
C THR A 110 -2.89 24.69 -12.43
N LYS A 111 -2.51 25.86 -12.97
CA LYS A 111 -2.00 25.99 -14.36
C LYS A 111 -0.81 25.08 -14.66
N ASN A 112 -0.01 24.75 -13.65
CA ASN A 112 1.17 23.88 -13.76
C ASN A 112 0.85 22.40 -13.50
N ASN A 113 -0.42 22.02 -13.50
CA ASN A 113 -0.90 20.66 -13.21
C ASN A 113 -0.60 20.17 -11.77
N GLU A 114 -0.42 21.09 -10.81
CA GLU A 114 -0.19 20.74 -9.40
C GLU A 114 -1.50 20.75 -8.58
N PRO A 115 -1.77 19.70 -7.77
CA PRO A 115 -2.97 19.58 -6.93
C PRO A 115 -2.84 20.38 -5.63
N PHE A 116 -3.00 21.71 -5.71
CA PHE A 116 -2.79 22.63 -4.59
C PHE A 116 -3.66 22.32 -3.34
N LEU A 117 -4.95 22.01 -3.54
CA LEU A 117 -5.85 21.67 -2.43
C LEU A 117 -5.43 20.36 -1.74
N GLY A 118 -4.97 19.38 -2.52
CA GLY A 118 -4.46 18.12 -1.97
C GLY A 118 -3.17 18.32 -1.18
N LEU A 119 -2.30 19.22 -1.65
CA LEU A 119 -1.08 19.61 -0.95
C LEU A 119 -1.40 20.26 0.41
N LEU A 120 -2.34 21.22 0.43
CA LEU A 120 -2.73 21.90 1.66
C LEU A 120 -3.25 20.92 2.73
N ILE A 121 -4.11 19.98 2.36
CA ILE A 121 -4.61 18.97 3.30
C ILE A 121 -3.50 18.02 3.76
N THR A 122 -2.64 17.58 2.84
CA THR A 122 -1.53 16.69 3.19
C THR A 122 -0.59 17.36 4.21
N THR A 123 -0.23 18.63 3.98
CA THR A 123 0.58 19.41 4.91
C THR A 123 -0.13 19.60 6.25
N PHE A 124 -1.44 19.90 6.24
CA PHE A 124 -2.21 20.06 7.47
C PHE A 124 -2.27 18.77 8.30
N ILE A 125 -2.51 17.62 7.68
CA ILE A 125 -2.52 16.31 8.36
C ILE A 125 -1.12 15.98 8.89
N ALA A 126 -0.07 16.24 8.11
CA ALA A 126 1.30 16.02 8.54
C ALA A 126 1.69 16.91 9.73
N GLU A 127 1.31 18.19 9.71
CA GLU A 127 1.56 19.12 10.82
C GLU A 127 0.84 18.68 12.10
N LEU A 128 -0.43 18.25 12.01
CA LEU A 128 -1.15 17.70 13.15
C LEU A 128 -0.43 16.46 13.73
N ALA A 129 0.08 15.57 12.88
CA ALA A 129 0.85 14.42 13.32
C ALA A 129 2.16 14.83 14.02
N ILE A 130 2.88 15.83 13.50
CA ILE A 130 4.11 16.35 14.11
C ILE A 130 3.82 16.94 15.51
N LEU A 131 2.74 17.71 15.64
CA LEU A 131 2.34 18.33 16.91
C LEU A 131 1.98 17.31 18.01
N LEU A 132 1.57 16.09 17.64
CA LEU A 132 1.32 15.02 18.62
C LEU A 132 2.61 14.53 19.29
N GLY A 133 3.79 14.79 18.73
CA GLY A 133 5.10 14.55 19.36
C GLY A 133 5.46 13.10 19.66
N ALA A 134 4.57 12.14 19.37
CA ALA A 134 4.74 10.72 19.65
C ALA A 134 5.04 9.95 18.35
N VAL A 135 6.30 9.98 17.92
CA VAL A 135 6.77 9.33 16.69
C VAL A 135 6.44 7.83 16.67
N ASP A 136 6.60 7.15 17.80
CA ASP A 136 6.35 5.71 17.93
C ASP A 136 4.87 5.38 17.71
N ALA A 137 3.96 6.17 18.30
CA ALA A 137 2.52 5.98 18.10
C ALA A 137 2.09 6.25 16.65
N ILE A 138 2.71 7.23 15.98
CA ILE A 138 2.43 7.54 14.58
C ILE A 138 2.91 6.41 13.67
N ALA A 139 4.09 5.85 13.95
CA ALA A 139 4.63 4.72 13.20
C ALA A 139 3.71 3.50 13.27
N GLU A 140 3.22 3.16 14.47
CA GLU A 140 2.26 2.06 14.65
C GLU A 140 0.99 2.29 13.82
N VAL A 141 0.39 3.48 13.90
CA VAL A 141 -0.83 3.81 13.13
C VAL A 141 -0.60 3.71 11.63
N LEU A 142 0.56 4.17 11.13
CA LEU A 142 0.91 4.11 9.72
C LEU A 142 1.07 2.67 9.22
N ASP A 143 1.67 1.80 10.04
CA ASP A 143 1.86 0.39 9.72
C ASP A 143 0.52 -0.34 9.52
N PHE A 144 -0.52 0.00 10.29
CA PHE A 144 -1.87 -0.52 10.07
C PHE A 144 -2.42 -0.18 8.68
N PHE A 145 -2.25 1.07 8.22
CA PHE A 145 -2.74 1.48 6.89
C PHE A 145 -1.96 0.78 5.76
N PHE A 146 -0.65 0.60 5.90
CA PHE A 146 0.16 -0.12 4.91
C PHE A 146 -0.17 -1.62 4.88
N LEU A 147 -0.25 -2.27 6.04
CA LEU A 147 -0.63 -3.69 6.14
C LEU A 147 -2.01 -3.94 5.55
N MET A 148 -2.98 -3.04 5.80
CA MET A 148 -4.31 -3.13 5.22
C MET A 148 -4.27 -3.06 3.69
N CYS A 149 -3.51 -2.12 3.13
CA CYS A 149 -3.34 -1.99 1.69
C CYS A 149 -2.73 -3.25 1.08
N TYR A 150 -1.67 -3.80 1.69
CA TYR A 150 -1.03 -5.04 1.24
C TYR A 150 -1.94 -6.26 1.38
N ALA A 151 -2.74 -6.34 2.45
CA ALA A 151 -3.71 -7.42 2.65
C ALA A 151 -4.77 -7.41 1.54
N PHE A 152 -5.38 -6.26 1.24
CA PHE A 152 -6.41 -6.16 0.21
C PHE A 152 -5.88 -6.41 -1.19
N VAL A 153 -4.71 -5.88 -1.55
CA VAL A 153 -4.10 -6.17 -2.87
C VAL A 153 -3.88 -7.67 -3.03
N ASN A 154 -3.37 -8.36 -2.00
CA ASN A 154 -3.16 -9.80 -2.02
C ASN A 154 -4.49 -10.57 -2.08
N LEU A 155 -5.50 -10.16 -1.30
CA LEU A 155 -6.81 -10.78 -1.27
C LEU A 155 -7.53 -10.67 -2.62
N ILE A 156 -7.53 -9.48 -3.23
CA ILE A 156 -8.13 -9.22 -4.54
C ILE A 156 -7.44 -10.08 -5.60
N CYS A 157 -6.11 -10.14 -5.63
CA CYS A 157 -5.38 -11.01 -6.56
C CYS A 157 -5.75 -12.49 -6.39
N ALA A 158 -5.87 -12.99 -5.16
CA ALA A 158 -6.27 -14.36 -4.89
C ALA A 158 -7.72 -14.63 -5.31
N LEU A 159 -8.65 -13.73 -4.98
CA LEU A 159 -10.07 -13.82 -5.33
C LEU A 159 -10.29 -13.80 -6.84
N HIS A 160 -9.65 -12.89 -7.58
CA HIS A 160 -9.78 -12.81 -9.03
C HIS A 160 -9.26 -14.08 -9.73
N SER A 161 -8.18 -14.67 -9.23
CA SER A 161 -7.65 -15.95 -9.72
C SER A 161 -8.57 -17.12 -9.41
N LEU A 162 -9.11 -17.20 -8.19
CA LEU A 162 -9.96 -18.32 -7.75
C LEU A 162 -11.35 -18.25 -8.40
N MET A 163 -11.90 -17.05 -8.57
CA MET A 163 -13.21 -16.86 -9.16
C MET A 163 -13.18 -16.86 -10.69
N GLY A 164 -12.00 -16.85 -11.33
CA GLY A 164 -11.87 -16.83 -12.79
C GLY A 164 -12.47 -15.56 -13.39
N ALA A 165 -12.05 -14.39 -12.90
CA ALA A 165 -12.56 -13.12 -13.43
C ALA A 165 -12.24 -12.97 -14.94
N PRO A 166 -13.20 -12.54 -15.80
CA PRO A 166 -13.05 -12.59 -17.26
C PRO A 166 -11.79 -11.92 -17.82
N ASN A 167 -11.41 -10.78 -17.22
CA ASN A 167 -10.27 -9.97 -17.67
C ASN A 167 -8.96 -10.28 -16.91
N TRP A 168 -8.95 -11.26 -16.00
CA TRP A 168 -7.80 -11.55 -15.14
C TRP A 168 -6.95 -12.68 -15.71
N ARG A 169 -5.81 -12.33 -16.32
CA ARG A 169 -4.83 -13.30 -16.88
C ARG A 169 -3.41 -12.91 -16.48
N PRO A 170 -2.94 -13.25 -15.27
CA PRO A 170 -1.60 -12.89 -14.80
C PRO A 170 -0.53 -13.58 -15.67
N ARG A 171 0.33 -12.78 -16.31
CA ARG A 171 1.41 -13.28 -17.20
C ARG A 171 2.73 -13.53 -16.48
N PHE A 172 2.82 -13.23 -15.19
CA PHE A 172 4.05 -13.38 -14.41
C PHE A 172 4.30 -14.84 -14.04
N LYS A 173 5.49 -15.37 -14.38
CA LYS A 173 5.83 -16.79 -14.28
C LYS A 173 5.74 -17.37 -12.85
N TYR A 174 6.10 -16.59 -11.83
CA TYR A 174 6.14 -17.06 -10.43
C TYR A 174 4.89 -16.70 -9.63
N TYR A 175 3.83 -16.26 -10.30
CA TYR A 175 2.56 -15.95 -9.65
C TYR A 175 1.77 -17.24 -9.38
N HIS A 176 1.30 -17.41 -8.14
CA HIS A 176 0.33 -18.44 -7.78
C HIS A 176 -0.67 -17.88 -6.75
N TRP A 177 -1.95 -18.25 -6.85
CA TRP A 177 -3.01 -17.72 -5.99
C TRP A 177 -2.77 -18.01 -4.50
N SER A 178 -2.15 -19.15 -4.17
CA SER A 178 -1.84 -19.52 -2.78
C SER A 178 -0.80 -18.59 -2.16
N LEU A 179 0.16 -18.07 -2.94
CA LEU A 179 1.17 -17.13 -2.45
C LEU A 179 0.52 -15.80 -2.06
N SER A 180 -0.42 -15.32 -2.88
CA SER A 180 -1.21 -14.13 -2.54
C SER A 180 -2.08 -14.36 -1.30
N LEU A 181 -2.74 -15.52 -1.19
CA LEU A 181 -3.55 -15.83 0.00
C LEU A 181 -2.70 -15.91 1.28
N ALA A 182 -1.52 -16.53 1.20
CA ALA A 182 -0.57 -16.58 2.31
C ALA A 182 -0.08 -15.19 2.71
N GLY A 183 0.19 -14.31 1.74
CA GLY A 183 0.55 -12.91 1.98
C GLY A 183 -0.56 -12.14 2.69
N ALA A 184 -1.82 -12.28 2.23
CA ALA A 184 -2.96 -11.66 2.90
C ALA A 184 -3.13 -12.14 4.34
N PHE A 185 -3.02 -13.47 4.56
CA PHE A 185 -3.07 -14.06 5.89
C PHE A 185 -1.97 -13.50 6.81
N LEU A 186 -0.73 -13.43 6.30
CA LEU A 186 0.39 -12.89 7.07
C LEU A 186 0.19 -11.42 7.44
N CYS A 187 -0.34 -10.60 6.52
CA CYS A 187 -0.66 -9.20 6.81
C CYS A 187 -1.71 -9.08 7.92
N PHE A 188 -2.81 -9.84 7.85
CA PHE A 188 -3.82 -9.85 8.92
C PHE A 188 -3.25 -10.40 10.24
N PHE A 189 -2.46 -11.46 10.19
CA PHE A 189 -1.84 -12.05 11.37
C PHE A 189 -0.96 -11.02 12.10
N ILE A 190 -0.06 -10.33 11.39
CA ILE A 190 0.79 -9.28 11.97
C ILE A 190 -0.08 -8.15 12.54
N MET A 191 -1.11 -7.73 11.80
CA MET A 191 -1.99 -6.64 12.22
C MET A 191 -2.74 -6.95 13.54
N PHE A 192 -3.31 -8.16 13.67
CA PHE A 192 -3.98 -8.59 14.89
C PHE A 192 -3.01 -8.90 16.03
N ALA A 193 -1.79 -9.36 15.72
CA ALA A 193 -0.74 -9.62 16.71
C ALA A 193 -0.19 -8.34 17.34
N SER A 194 -0.09 -7.23 16.59
CA SER A 194 0.37 -5.94 17.12
C SER A 194 -0.67 -5.33 18.07
N CYS A 195 -1.83 -4.89 17.56
CA CYS A 195 -2.91 -4.32 18.35
C CYS A 195 -4.27 -4.67 17.75
N TRP A 196 -4.95 -5.66 18.35
CA TRP A 196 -6.24 -6.16 17.85
C TRP A 196 -7.34 -5.10 17.76
N TYR A 197 -7.36 -4.11 18.66
CA TYR A 197 -8.38 -3.07 18.68
C TYR A 197 -8.22 -2.06 17.53
N TYR A 198 -6.98 -1.61 17.25
CA TYR A 198 -6.70 -0.77 16.08
C TYR A 198 -6.93 -1.52 14.77
N ALA A 199 -6.60 -2.82 14.73
CA ALA A 199 -6.90 -3.68 13.59
C ALA A 199 -8.40 -3.72 13.27
N LEU A 200 -9.26 -3.89 14.28
CA LEU A 200 -10.72 -3.88 14.10
C LEU A 200 -11.24 -2.53 13.60
N ILE A 201 -10.74 -1.42 14.16
CA ILE A 201 -11.13 -0.06 13.72
C ILE A 201 -10.74 0.16 12.27
N ALA A 202 -9.52 -0.22 11.88
CA ALA A 202 -9.04 -0.11 10.50
C ALA A 202 -9.88 -0.95 9.55
N CYS A 203 -10.16 -2.22 9.90
CA CYS A 203 -11.03 -3.10 9.10
C CYS A 203 -12.44 -2.53 8.94
N ALA A 204 -13.03 -2.02 10.03
CA ALA A 204 -14.37 -1.43 10.00
C ALA A 204 -14.43 -0.17 9.13
N LEU A 205 -13.42 0.71 9.25
CA LEU A 205 -13.30 1.91 8.43
C LEU A 205 -13.20 1.55 6.94
N THR A 206 -12.29 0.64 6.58
CA THR A 206 -12.12 0.24 5.18
C THR A 206 -13.35 -0.49 4.63
N GLY A 207 -13.99 -1.36 5.42
CA GLY A 207 -15.23 -2.03 5.04
C GLY A 207 -16.37 -1.04 4.76
N THR A 208 -16.47 0.02 5.57
CA THR A 208 -17.46 1.09 5.39
C THR A 208 -17.20 1.87 4.10
N ILE A 209 -15.94 2.24 3.83
CA ILE A 209 -15.56 2.93 2.59
C ILE A 209 -15.84 2.05 1.37
N TYR A 210 -15.47 0.77 1.42
CA TYR A 210 -15.72 -0.19 0.34
C TYR A 210 -17.22 -0.30 0.03
N LYS A 211 -18.06 -0.49 1.06
CA LYS A 211 -19.51 -0.58 0.90
C LYS A 211 -20.13 0.71 0.37
N TYR A 212 -19.63 1.86 0.80
CA TYR A 212 -20.06 3.16 0.30
C TYR A 212 -19.76 3.32 -1.19
N VAL A 213 -18.54 2.97 -1.61
CA VAL A 213 -18.10 3.01 -3.01
C VAL A 213 -18.92 2.06 -3.88
N GLU A 214 -19.13 0.82 -3.42
CA GLU A 214 -19.95 -0.18 -4.10
C GLU A 214 -21.38 0.33 -4.34
N TRP A 215 -22.01 0.90 -3.31
CA TRP A 215 -23.37 1.44 -3.41
C TRP A 215 -23.47 2.61 -4.41
N LYS A 216 -22.50 3.53 -4.40
CA LYS A 216 -22.46 4.66 -5.33
C LYS A 216 -22.16 4.24 -6.76
N GLY A 217 -21.23 3.32 -6.97
CA GLY A 217 -20.90 2.78 -8.29
C GLY A 217 -22.11 2.11 -8.94
N ALA A 218 -22.82 1.27 -8.20
CA ALA A 218 -24.06 0.63 -8.67
C ALA A 218 -25.15 1.65 -9.03
N LYS A 219 -25.25 2.76 -8.29
CA LYS A 219 -26.19 3.84 -8.60
C LYS A 219 -25.81 4.60 -9.86
N GLN A 220 -24.53 4.76 -10.16
CA GLN A 220 -24.07 5.51 -11.33
C GLN A 220 -24.21 4.71 -12.63
N GLU A 221 -23.91 3.40 -12.61
CA GLU A 221 -24.07 2.54 -13.78
C GLU A 221 -25.54 2.23 -14.09
N TRP A 222 -26.37 1.99 -13.06
CA TRP A 222 -27.72 1.42 -13.25
C TRP A 222 -28.86 2.29 -12.71
N GLY A 223 -28.57 3.50 -12.21
CA GLY A 223 -29.55 4.47 -11.70
C GLY A 223 -30.11 4.18 -10.30
N ASP A 224 -30.25 2.89 -9.93
CA ASP A 224 -30.75 2.43 -8.64
C ASP A 224 -29.75 1.47 -7.99
N GLY A 225 -29.18 1.82 -6.82
CA GLY A 225 -28.00 1.16 -6.27
C GLY A 225 -28.21 -0.30 -5.86
N LEU A 226 -29.38 -0.65 -5.30
CA LEU A 226 -29.70 -2.02 -4.90
C LEU A 226 -29.98 -2.92 -6.11
N ARG A 227 -30.71 -2.41 -7.10
CA ARG A 227 -30.98 -3.12 -8.37
C ARG A 227 -29.70 -3.26 -9.20
N GLY A 228 -28.86 -2.24 -9.23
CA GLY A 228 -27.55 -2.27 -9.89
C GLY A 228 -26.66 -3.35 -9.31
N LEU A 229 -26.59 -3.49 -7.99
CA LEU A 229 -25.79 -4.54 -7.35
C LEU A 229 -26.27 -5.95 -7.70
N ALA A 230 -27.59 -6.16 -7.75
CA ALA A 230 -28.16 -7.42 -8.21
C ALA A 230 -27.85 -7.70 -9.70
N LEU A 231 -27.91 -6.67 -10.56
CA LEU A 231 -27.61 -6.78 -12.00
C LEU A 231 -26.13 -7.08 -12.26
N THR A 232 -25.20 -6.40 -11.58
CA THR A 232 -23.75 -6.67 -11.70
C THR A 232 -23.43 -8.10 -11.25
N THR A 233 -24.05 -8.56 -10.16
CA THR A 233 -23.89 -9.94 -9.67
C THR A 233 -24.45 -10.96 -10.66
N ALA A 234 -25.60 -10.67 -11.26
CA ALA A 234 -26.24 -11.53 -12.26
C ALA A 234 -25.41 -11.59 -13.55
N GLN A 235 -24.92 -10.45 -14.06
CA GLN A 235 -24.06 -10.39 -15.24
C GLN A 235 -22.75 -11.15 -15.02
N TYR A 236 -22.12 -10.98 -13.85
CA TYR A 236 -20.93 -11.73 -13.47
C TYR A 236 -21.17 -13.23 -13.47
N SER A 237 -22.32 -13.65 -12.91
CA SER A 237 -22.71 -15.07 -12.88
C SER A 237 -22.98 -15.63 -14.27
N LEU A 238 -23.63 -14.86 -15.15
CA LEU A 238 -23.91 -15.27 -16.54
C LEU A 238 -22.63 -15.43 -17.37
N MET A 239 -21.71 -14.46 -17.32
CA MET A 239 -20.43 -14.55 -18.05
C MET A 239 -19.60 -15.78 -17.62
N LYS A 240 -19.72 -16.18 -16.35
CA LYS A 240 -19.00 -17.36 -15.82
C LYS A 240 -19.63 -18.70 -16.22
N VAL A 241 -20.91 -18.70 -16.59
CA VAL A 241 -21.62 -19.90 -17.06
C VAL A 241 -21.26 -20.19 -18.52
N GLU A 242 -21.03 -19.16 -19.33
CA GLU A 242 -20.71 -19.28 -20.76
C GLU A 242 -19.36 -19.98 -21.03
N ASP A 243 -18.42 -19.92 -20.08
CA ASP A 243 -17.09 -20.53 -20.17
C ASP A 243 -17.04 -22.06 -19.92
N LYS A 244 -18.16 -22.69 -19.55
CA LYS A 244 -18.19 -24.15 -19.31
C LYS A 244 -18.95 -24.87 -20.42
N ASP A 245 -18.23 -25.71 -21.17
CA ASP A 245 -18.84 -26.65 -22.10
C ASP A 245 -19.93 -27.47 -21.37
N PRO A 246 -21.18 -27.48 -21.84
CA PRO A 246 -22.24 -28.24 -21.22
C PRO A 246 -21.89 -29.73 -21.29
N HIS A 247 -21.53 -30.31 -20.14
CA HIS A 247 -21.25 -31.73 -20.07
C HIS A 247 -22.52 -32.51 -20.44
N PRO A 248 -22.46 -33.56 -21.30
CA PRO A 248 -23.64 -34.35 -21.71
C PRO A 248 -24.38 -35.08 -20.58
N LYS A 249 -23.93 -34.95 -19.33
CA LYS A 249 -24.57 -35.51 -18.13
C LYS A 249 -25.40 -34.47 -17.34
N ASN A 250 -25.20 -33.18 -17.61
CA ASN A 250 -25.98 -32.12 -17.00
C ASN A 250 -27.14 -31.77 -17.92
N TRP A 251 -28.20 -32.57 -17.86
CA TRP A 251 -29.49 -32.19 -18.43
C TRP A 251 -30.13 -31.16 -17.48
N ARG A 252 -30.14 -29.89 -17.88
CA ARG A 252 -30.88 -28.80 -17.23
C ARG A 252 -31.37 -27.84 -18.29
#